data_AF-H9VX54-F1
#
_entry.id   AF-H9VX54-F1
#
_cell.length_a   1.000
_cell.length_b   1.000
_cell.length_c   1.000
_cell.angle_alpha   90.00
_cell.angle_beta   90.00
_cell.angle_gamma   90.00
#
_symmetry.space_group_name_H-M   'P 1'
#
loop_
_entity.id
_entity.type
_entity.pdbx_description
1 polymer ?
#
loop_
_entity_poly.entity_id
_entity_poly.type
_entity_poly.pdbx_seq_one_letter_code
_entity_poly.pdbx_strand_id
1 'polypeptide(L)' 'HLFSTMPHYHAMEATNAIKPILGNYYRYDSTPIYKAVWREFRECVYVEADSPKKGGVFWYKNKFT' A
#
# COMPACT_ATOMS: atom_id res chain seq x y z
N HIS A 1 -4.61 5.36 -5.85
CA HIS A 1 -6.04 5.67 -6.06
C HIS A 1 -6.26 5.90 -7.55
N LEU A 2 -7.11 5.12 -8.23
CA LEU A 2 -7.30 5.22 -9.69
C LEU A 2 -8.41 6.22 -10.09
N PHE A 3 -9.46 6.37 -9.27
CA PHE A 3 -10.63 7.21 -9.60
C PHE A 3 -11.07 8.03 -8.39
N SER A 4 -10.63 9.29 -8.29
CA SER A 4 -10.94 10.20 -7.18
C SER A 4 -12.42 10.56 -7.01
N THR A 5 -13.21 10.45 -8.08
CA THR A 5 -14.63 10.84 -8.13
C THR A 5 -15.58 9.66 -7.99
N MET A 6 -15.07 8.43 -7.99
CA MET A 6 -15.92 7.23 -7.96
C MET A 6 -16.42 6.97 -6.53
N PRO A 7 -17.73 6.76 -6.35
CA PRO A 7 -18.29 6.50 -5.04
C PRO A 7 -17.98 5.09 -4.51
N HIS A 8 -17.92 4.96 -3.18
CA HIS A 8 -17.51 3.72 -2.49
C HIS A 8 -18.40 2.50 -2.79
N TYR A 9 -19.69 2.70 -3.06
CA TYR A 9 -20.63 1.59 -3.31
C TYR A 9 -20.34 0.82 -4.61
N HIS A 10 -19.68 1.44 -5.59
CA HIS A 10 -19.20 0.77 -6.80
C HIS A 10 -17.74 0.27 -6.70
N ALA A 11 -17.10 0.40 -5.54
CA ALA A 11 -15.70 0.02 -5.39
C ALA A 11 -15.47 -1.48 -5.63
N MET A 12 -16.41 -2.35 -5.24
CA MET A 12 -16.30 -3.79 -5.51
C MET A 12 -16.43 -4.13 -7.00
N GLU A 13 -17.37 -3.50 -7.69
CA GLU A 13 -17.58 -3.70 -9.13
C GLU A 13 -16.34 -3.26 -9.92
N ALA A 14 -15.81 -2.07 -9.61
CA ALA A 14 -14.58 -1.58 -10.20
C ALA A 14 -13.38 -2.48 -9.91
N THR A 15 -13.27 -2.98 -8.68
CA THR A 15 -12.21 -3.93 -8.30
C THR A 15 -12.29 -5.21 -9.13
N ASN A 16 -13.48 -5.76 -9.33
CA ASN A 16 -13.68 -6.97 -10.13
C ASN A 16 -13.38 -6.75 -11.61
N ALA A 17 -13.70 -5.58 -12.16
CA ALA A 17 -13.37 -5.23 -13.54
C ALA A 17 -11.86 -5.05 -13.77
N ILE A 18 -11.13 -4.53 -12.77
CA ILE A 18 -9.69 -4.23 -12.88
C ILE A 18 -8.79 -5.44 -12.59
N LYS A 19 -9.25 -6.39 -11.76
CA LYS A 19 -8.53 -7.64 -11.45
C LYS A 19 -7.94 -8.34 -12.69
N PRO A 20 -8.69 -8.62 -13.77
CA PRO A 20 -8.13 -9.29 -14.95
C PRO A 20 -7.10 -8.43 -15.70
N ILE A 21 -7.19 -7.11 -15.62
CA ILE A 21 -6.25 -6.17 -16.25
C ILE A 21 -4.91 -6.20 -15.52
N LEU A 22 -4.94 -6.22 -14.18
CA LEU A 22 -3.73 -6.27 -13.36
C LEU A 22 -3.03 -7.64 -13.42
N GLY A 23 -3.79 -8.73 -13.60
CA GLY A 23 -3.24 -10.09 -13.71
C GLY A 23 -2.27 -10.42 -12.57
N ASN A 24 -1.02 -10.72 -12.92
CA ASN A 24 0.05 -11.06 -11.97
C ASN A 24 0.45 -9.93 -11.00
N TYR A 25 0.10 -8.68 -11.32
CA TYR A 25 0.37 -7.54 -10.45
C TYR A 25 -0.73 -7.32 -9.40
N TYR A 26 -1.85 -8.03 -9.49
CA TYR A 26 -2.90 -7.93 -8.49
C TYR A 26 -2.42 -8.53 -7.17
N ARG A 27 -2.31 -7.69 -6.14
CA ARG A 27 -2.00 -8.08 -4.77
C ARG A 27 -3.22 -7.90 -3.89
N TYR A 28 -3.56 -8.93 -3.14
CA TYR A 28 -4.66 -8.92 -2.18
C TYR A 28 -4.12 -9.32 -0.80
N ASP A 29 -4.38 -8.49 0.21
CA ASP A 29 -4.08 -8.78 1.62
C ASP A 29 -5.41 -9.11 2.31
N SER A 30 -5.54 -10.34 2.80
CA SER A 30 -6.71 -10.82 3.54
C SER A 30 -6.66 -10.48 5.04
N THR A 31 -5.62 -9.76 5.49
CA THR A 31 -5.46 -9.37 6.89
C THR A 31 -6.62 -8.46 7.32
N PRO A 32 -7.25 -8.73 8.49
CA PRO A 32 -8.27 -7.83 9.02
C PRO A 32 -7.76 -6.39 9.14
N ILE A 33 -8.59 -5.41 8.75
CA ILE A 33 -8.19 -4.00 8.63
C ILE A 33 -7.47 -3.51 9.88
N TYR A 34 -7.99 -3.80 11.08
CA TYR A 34 -7.37 -3.34 12.33
C TYR A 34 -5.97 -3.93 12.57
N LYS A 35 -5.73 -5.19 12.16
CA LYS A 35 -4.41 -5.82 12.27
C LYS A 35 -3.45 -5.24 11.26
N ALA A 36 -3.90 -5.03 10.03
CA ALA A 36 -3.10 -4.42 8.98
C ALA A 36 -2.69 -3.00 9.39
N VAL A 37 -3.64 -2.18 9.85
CA VAL A 37 -3.36 -0.83 10.34
C VAL A 37 -2.37 -0.85 11.51
N TRP A 38 -2.53 -1.75 12.47
CA TRP A 38 -1.60 -1.87 13.59
C TRP A 38 -0.19 -2.27 13.17
N ARG A 39 -0.06 -3.22 12.23
CA ARG A 39 1.22 -3.63 11.64
C ARG A 39 1.89 -2.44 10.98
N GLU A 40 1.21 -1.76 10.04
CA GLU A 40 1.80 -0.62 9.32
C GLU A 40 2.16 0.52 10.27
N PHE A 41 1.34 0.80 11.29
CA PHE A 41 1.64 1.84 12.26
C PHE A 41 2.88 1.54 13.12
N ARG A 42 3.09 0.28 13.47
CA ARG A 42 4.26 -0.13 14.29
C ARG A 42 5.53 -0.31 13.47
N GLU A 43 5.38 -0.85 12.27
CA GLU A 43 6.51 -1.26 11.45
C GLU A 43 6.96 -0.10 10.56
N CYS A 44 6.06 0.64 9.92
CA CYS A 44 6.35 1.70 8.94
C CYS A 44 6.51 3.10 9.56
N VAL A 45 7.38 3.24 10.57
CA VAL A 45 7.52 4.49 11.35
C VAL A 45 8.37 5.55 10.65
N TYR A 46 9.43 5.15 9.93
CA TYR A 46 10.32 6.10 9.27
C TYR A 46 10.92 5.49 8.01
N VAL A 47 11.37 6.37 7.11
CA VAL A 47 12.12 6.00 5.91
C VAL A 47 13.52 6.63 6.00
N GLU A 48 14.54 5.85 5.66
CA GLU A 48 15.94 6.30 5.68
C GLU A 48 16.38 6.63 4.26
N ALA A 49 17.14 7.71 4.08
CA ALA A 49 17.71 8.03 2.78
C ALA A 49 18.82 7.03 2.43
N ASP A 50 18.86 6.57 1.19
CA ASP A 50 19.90 5.66 0.67
C ASP A 50 21.27 6.35 0.55
N SER A 51 21.27 7.67 0.41
CA SER A 51 22.48 8.49 0.27
C SER A 51 22.30 9.81 1.02
N PRO A 52 23.37 10.37 1.63
CA PRO A 52 23.31 11.64 2.37
C PRO A 52 23.03 12.88 1.48
N LYS A 53 22.86 12.71 0.17
CA LYS A 53 22.47 13.80 -0.74
C LYS A 53 20.98 14.12 -0.60
N LYS A 54 20.65 15.40 -0.44
CA LYS A 54 19.26 15.88 -0.43
C LYS A 54 18.55 15.50 -1.73
N GLY A 55 17.44 14.75 -1.64
CA GLY A 55 16.60 14.37 -2.79
C GLY A 55 16.80 12.96 -3.35
N GLY A 56 17.35 12.02 -2.57
CA GLY A 56 17.58 10.63 -2.98
C GLY A 56 16.38 9.67 -2.79
N VAL A 57 16.61 8.40 -3.11
CA VAL A 57 15.68 7.28 -2.84
C VAL A 57 15.62 7.04 -1.33
N PHE A 58 14.41 6.83 -0.80
CA PHE A 58 14.18 6.51 0.60
C PHE A 58 13.78 5.04 0.72
N TRP A 59 14.45 4.31 1.61
CA TRP A 59 14.14 2.93 1.91
C TRP A 59 13.46 2.82 3.26
N TYR A 60 12.40 2.03 3.29
CA TYR A 60 11.79 1.59 4.53
C TYR A 60 12.69 0.54 5.20
N LYS A 61 12.99 0.72 6.49
CA LYS A 61 13.68 -0.28 7.32
C LYS A 61 12.82 -0.62 8.53
N ASN A 62 12.48 -1.90 8.68
CA ASN A 62 11.82 -2.39 9.88
C ASN A 62 12.83 -2.45 11.03
N LYS A 63 12.54 -1.82 12.16
CA LYS A 63 13.38 -1.88 13.38
C LYS A 63 13.03 -3.06 14.30
N PHE A 64 11.93 -3.77 14.03
CA PHE A 64 11.36 -4.80 14.90
C PHE A 64 11.50 -6.23 14.33
N THR A 65 12.31 -6.43 13.30
CA THR A 65 12.75 -7.73 12.77
C THR A 65 14.26 -7.76 12.74
#